data_AF-A0A518BYU0-F1
#
_entry.id   AF-A0A518BYU0-F1
#
_cell.length_a   1.000
_cell.length_b   1.000
_cell.length_c   1.000
_cell.angle_alpha   90.00
_cell.angle_beta   90.00
_cell.angle_gamma   90.00
#
_symmetry.space_group_name_H-M   'P 1'
#
loop_
_entity.id
_entity.type
_entity.pdbx_description
1 polymer ?
#
loop_
_entity_poly.entity_id
_entity_poly.type
_entity_poly.pdbx_seq_one_letter_code
_entity_poly.pdbx_strand_id
1 'polypeptide(L)'
;MSEEGSIPACRQCGYLLRGLALRGNCPECGADYNLNLMQDASVTGVAVPVMNASVLHWWFYWSTLGAVLIAMMLLTPWFAWLLGPGWVVLAVLAWLASFWLLVSAVMASAYLWFYIAGVYRYLCDETEAAAGRITGLILLVLWYGLMVAIQWVYLAWAILPVVSWLIGWP
;
A
#
# COMPACT_ATOMS: atom_id res chain seq x y z
N MET A 1 23.93 17.42 9.39
CA MET A 1 24.22 16.83 10.71
C MET A 1 24.43 15.35 10.48
N SER A 2 25.70 14.95 10.47
CA SER A 2 26.14 13.57 10.31
C SER A 2 25.84 12.81 11.59
N GLU A 3 25.02 11.76 11.51
CA GLU A 3 24.83 10.81 12.59
C GLU A 3 26.20 10.19 12.90
N GLU A 4 26.78 10.58 14.03
CA GLU A 4 27.88 9.88 14.65
C GLU A 4 27.36 8.49 15.06
N GLY A 5 27.53 7.52 14.17
CA GLY A 5 27.31 6.11 14.48
C GLY A 5 28.14 5.76 15.71
N SER A 6 27.45 5.48 16.82
CA SER A 6 28.08 5.11 18.08
C SER A 6 28.96 3.90 17.85
N ILE A 7 30.27 4.08 17.98
CA ILE A 7 31.23 3.00 17.75
C ILE A 7 31.03 1.99 18.88
N PRO A 8 30.76 0.70 18.57
CA PRO A 8 30.52 -0.30 19.60
C PRO A 8 31.77 -0.49 20.46
N ALA A 9 31.61 -0.35 21.77
CA ALA A 9 32.67 -0.49 22.76
C ALA A 9 32.32 -1.57 23.78
N CYS A 10 33.32 -2.27 24.30
CA CYS A 10 33.14 -3.26 25.36
C CYS A 10 32.60 -2.58 26.62
N ARG A 11 31.51 -3.11 27.19
CA ARG A 11 30.86 -2.51 28.39
C ARG A 11 31.74 -2.55 29.64
N GLN A 12 32.68 -3.49 29.73
CA GLN A 12 33.54 -3.64 30.91
C GLN A 12 34.78 -2.74 30.86
N CYS A 13 35.49 -2.71 29.72
CA CYS A 13 36.77 -1.99 29.63
C CYS A 13 36.76 -0.78 28.69
N GLY A 14 35.68 -0.56 27.92
CA GLY A 14 35.59 0.53 26.95
C GLY A 14 36.39 0.30 25.66
N TYR A 15 36.99 -0.87 25.46
CA TYR A 15 37.74 -1.19 24.23
C TYR A 15 36.84 -1.12 23.00
N LEU A 16 37.31 -0.47 21.94
CA LEU A 16 36.56 -0.30 20.69
C LEU A 16 36.53 -1.63 19.92
N LEU A 17 35.35 -2.19 19.73
CA LEU A 17 35.15 -3.51 19.10
C LEU A 17 35.06 -3.42 17.55
N ARG A 18 35.54 -2.31 16.96
CA ARG A 18 35.43 -2.08 15.52
C ARG A 18 36.32 -3.05 14.75
N GLY A 19 35.73 -3.79 13.82
CA GLY A 19 36.45 -4.74 12.96
C GLY A 19 36.63 -6.14 13.55
N LEU A 20 36.06 -6.43 14.72
CA LEU A 20 36.02 -7.79 15.28
C LEU A 20 34.76 -8.54 14.83
N ALA A 21 34.75 -9.86 15.03
CA ALA A 21 33.61 -10.72 14.75
C ALA A 21 32.36 -10.33 15.57
N LEU A 22 31.17 -10.67 15.09
CA LEU A 22 29.88 -10.31 15.71
C LEU A 22 29.73 -10.82 17.17
N ARG A 23 30.43 -11.90 17.51
CA ARG A 23 30.52 -12.49 18.85
C ARG A 23 31.94 -12.93 19.13
N GLY A 24 32.34 -12.79 20.38
CA GLY A 24 33.62 -13.29 20.86
C GLY A 24 33.95 -12.76 22.25
N ASN A 25 35.23 -12.88 22.61
CA ASN A 25 35.75 -12.37 23.86
C ASN A 25 36.58 -11.10 23.59
N CYS A 26 36.43 -10.11 24.46
CA CYS A 26 37.19 -8.87 24.37
C CYS A 26 38.69 -9.17 24.54
N PRO A 27 39.57 -8.67 23.65
CA PRO A 27 41.00 -8.95 23.74
C PRO A 27 41.67 -8.37 24.99
N GLU A 28 41.11 -7.31 25.56
CA GLU A 28 41.67 -6.62 26.74
C GLU A 28 41.22 -7.25 28.05
N CYS A 29 39.90 -7.48 28.22
CA CYS A 29 39.34 -7.92 29.51
C CYS A 29 38.78 -9.34 29.51
N GLY A 30 38.79 -10.04 28.37
CA GLY A 30 38.27 -11.40 28.23
C GLY A 30 36.74 -11.52 28.31
N ALA A 31 36.03 -10.40 28.52
CA ALA A 31 34.58 -10.36 28.63
C ALA A 31 33.91 -10.85 27.35
N ASP A 32 32.82 -11.60 27.49
CA ASP A 32 31.98 -11.94 26.36
C ASP A 32 31.28 -10.69 25.80
N TYR A 33 31.26 -10.57 24.49
CA TYR A 33 30.49 -9.55 23.80
C TYR A 33 29.68 -10.14 22.67
N ASN A 34 28.51 -9.55 22.45
CA ASN A 34 27.62 -9.88 21.35
C ASN A 34 27.11 -8.58 20.74
N LEU A 35 27.64 -8.23 19.57
CA LEU A 35 27.34 -6.96 18.89
C LEU A 35 25.87 -6.88 18.45
N ASN A 36 25.23 -8.02 18.13
CA ASN A 36 23.83 -8.06 17.73
C ASN A 36 22.90 -7.56 18.85
N LEU A 37 23.20 -7.89 20.11
CA LEU A 37 22.40 -7.46 21.26
C LEU A 37 22.62 -5.99 21.63
N MET A 38 23.76 -5.40 21.23
CA MET A 38 24.06 -4.00 21.53
C MET A 38 23.36 -3.04 20.58
N GLN A 39 23.11 -3.47 19.35
CA GLN A 39 22.41 -2.66 18.35
C GLN A 39 20.94 -2.45 18.76
N ASP A 40 20.28 -3.49 19.27
CA ASP A 40 18.87 -3.43 19.71
C ASP A 40 18.66 -2.52 20.92
N ALA A 41 19.64 -2.40 21.82
CA ALA A 41 19.52 -1.56 23.02
C ALA A 41 19.56 -0.05 22.70
N SER A 42 20.23 0.35 21.61
CA SER A 42 20.38 1.76 21.23
C SER A 42 19.18 2.36 20.47
N VAL A 43 18.22 1.52 20.04
CA VAL A 43 17.05 1.92 19.23
C VAL A 43 15.78 2.05 20.09
N THR A 44 15.90 2.26 21.40
CA THR A 44 14.74 2.47 22.29
C THR A 44 14.38 3.94 22.49
N GLY A 45 15.09 4.88 21.85
CA GLY A 45 14.81 6.31 21.94
C GLY A 45 14.05 6.82 20.72
N VAL A 46 12.73 6.98 20.87
CA VAL A 46 11.81 7.56 19.86
C VAL A 46 11.59 6.63 18.67
N ALA A 47 10.55 5.79 18.79
CA ALA A 47 9.85 5.25 17.63
C ALA A 47 9.23 6.44 16.87
N VAL A 48 10.04 7.10 16.05
CA VAL A 48 9.49 7.97 15.00
C VAL A 48 8.67 7.02 14.15
N PRO A 49 7.36 7.25 13.96
CA PRO A 49 6.61 6.45 13.01
C PRO A 49 7.26 6.72 11.67
N VAL A 50 8.14 5.81 11.23
CA VAL A 50 8.60 5.75 9.86
C VAL A 50 7.36 5.34 9.10
N MET A 51 6.52 6.31 8.78
CA MET A 51 5.54 6.15 7.73
C MET A 51 6.37 5.80 6.51
N ASN A 52 6.45 4.51 6.23
CA ASN A 52 7.22 3.97 5.14
C ASN A 52 6.91 4.83 3.93
N ALA A 53 7.92 5.39 3.27
CA ALA A 53 7.73 6.22 2.10
C ALA A 53 6.85 5.52 1.05
N SER A 54 6.85 4.18 1.04
CA SER A 54 5.95 3.36 0.23
C SER A 54 4.45 3.55 0.53
N VAL A 55 4.07 3.72 1.80
CA VAL A 55 2.68 3.99 2.21
C VAL A 55 2.25 5.36 1.70
N LEU A 56 3.07 6.41 1.89
CA LEU A 56 2.75 7.76 1.42
C LEU A 56 2.62 7.83 -0.11
N HIS A 57 3.52 7.16 -0.84
CA HIS A 57 3.42 7.05 -2.30
C HIS A 57 2.13 6.35 -2.74
N TRP A 58 1.73 5.29 -2.02
CA TRP A 58 0.46 4.60 -2.28
C TRP A 58 -0.72 5.54 -2.10
N TRP A 59 -0.81 6.24 -0.96
CA TRP A 59 -1.89 7.20 -0.70
C TRP A 59 -1.96 8.31 -1.74
N PHE A 60 -0.81 8.86 -2.14
CA PHE A 60 -0.76 9.90 -3.15
C PHE A 60 -1.33 9.41 -4.48
N TYR A 61 -0.91 8.23 -4.94
CA TYR A 61 -1.39 7.61 -6.17
C TYR A 61 -2.92 7.45 -6.16
N TRP A 62 -3.47 6.94 -5.05
CA TRP A 62 -4.92 6.78 -4.87
C TRP A 62 -5.70 8.10 -4.89
N SER A 63 -5.16 9.12 -4.24
CA SER A 63 -5.82 10.43 -4.19
C SER A 63 -5.88 11.08 -5.57
N THR A 64 -4.79 11.02 -6.35
CA THR A 64 -4.77 11.53 -7.73
C THR A 64 -5.72 10.77 -8.64
N LEU A 65 -5.78 9.46 -8.49
CA LEU A 65 -6.63 8.60 -9.32
C LEU A 65 -8.13 8.85 -9.01
N GLY A 66 -8.48 8.98 -7.73
CA GLY A 66 -9.82 9.38 -7.31
C GLY A 66 -10.20 10.76 -7.83
N ALA A 67 -9.29 11.73 -7.79
CA ALA A 67 -9.53 13.08 -8.32
C ALA A 67 -9.80 13.08 -9.84
N VAL A 68 -9.05 12.29 -10.61
CA VAL A 68 -9.28 12.15 -12.06
C VAL A 68 -10.64 11.53 -12.34
N LEU A 69 -11.04 10.50 -11.61
CA LEU A 69 -12.37 9.88 -11.76
C LEU A 69 -13.50 10.86 -11.47
N ILE A 70 -13.38 11.65 -10.39
CA ILE A 70 -14.37 12.68 -10.05
C ILE A 70 -14.42 13.75 -11.14
N ALA A 71 -13.28 14.22 -11.63
CA ALA A 71 -13.22 15.20 -12.71
C ALA A 71 -13.91 14.68 -13.99
N MET A 72 -13.68 13.42 -14.36
CA MET A 72 -14.36 12.81 -15.49
C MET A 72 -15.88 12.70 -15.27
N MET A 73 -16.34 12.34 -14.07
CA MET A 73 -17.77 12.31 -13.74
C MET A 73 -18.43 13.68 -13.90
N LEU A 74 -17.75 14.75 -13.48
CA LEU A 74 -18.26 16.12 -13.60
C LEU A 74 -18.28 16.62 -15.05
N LEU A 75 -17.35 16.15 -15.89
CA LEU A 75 -17.25 16.55 -17.30
C LEU A 75 -18.20 15.76 -18.22
N THR A 76 -18.58 14.54 -17.84
CA THR A 76 -19.42 13.64 -18.67
C THR A 76 -20.78 14.28 -19.07
N PRO A 77 -21.55 14.94 -18.17
CA PRO A 77 -22.79 15.62 -18.54
C PRO A 77 -22.58 16.76 -19.54
N TRP A 78 -21.44 17.45 -19.44
CA TRP A 78 -21.08 18.52 -20.36
C TRP A 78 -20.83 18.01 -21.78
N PHE A 79 -20.12 16.88 -21.91
CA PHE A 79 -19.91 16.21 -23.20
C PHE A 79 -21.19 15.60 -23.78
N ALA A 80 -22.06 15.06 -22.93
CA ALA A 80 -23.38 14.54 -23.34
C ALA A 80 -24.23 15.63 -24.02
N TRP A 81 -24.17 16.86 -23.49
CA TRP A 81 -24.88 18.00 -24.05
C TRP A 81 -24.30 18.45 -25.40
N LEU A 82 -22.97 18.46 -25.55
CA LEU A 82 -22.28 18.89 -26.78
C LEU A 82 -22.38 17.89 -27.93
N LEU A 83 -22.26 16.59 -27.65
CA LEU A 83 -22.10 15.54 -28.66
C LEU A 83 -23.37 14.69 -28.88
N GLY A 84 -24.40 14.91 -28.08
CA GLY A 84 -25.68 14.21 -28.16
C GLY A 84 -25.70 12.87 -27.40
N PRO A 85 -26.89 12.25 -27.29
CA PRO A 85 -27.14 11.12 -26.40
C PRO A 85 -26.40 9.83 -26.80
N GLY A 86 -26.10 9.64 -28.09
CA GLY A 86 -25.35 8.47 -28.57
C GLY A 86 -23.92 8.39 -28.01
N TRP A 87 -23.30 9.54 -27.75
CA TRP A 87 -21.97 9.60 -27.14
C TRP A 87 -21.97 9.22 -25.67
N VAL A 88 -23.10 9.37 -24.97
CA VAL A 88 -23.22 8.98 -23.56
C VAL A 88 -23.02 7.48 -23.40
N VAL A 89 -23.60 6.67 -24.29
CA VAL A 89 -23.46 5.21 -24.24
C VAL A 89 -22.01 4.78 -24.44
N LEU A 90 -21.33 5.35 -25.45
CA LEU A 90 -19.92 5.05 -25.70
C LEU A 90 -19.01 5.52 -24.56
N ALA A 91 -19.29 6.70 -24.00
CA ALA A 91 -18.56 7.22 -22.84
C ALA A 91 -18.74 6.33 -21.61
N VAL A 92 -19.96 5.87 -21.32
CA VAL A 92 -20.26 4.95 -20.22
C VAL A 92 -19.55 3.61 -20.42
N LEU A 93 -19.58 3.04 -21.62
CA LEU A 93 -18.89 1.78 -21.92
C LEU A 93 -17.36 1.91 -21.81
N ALA A 94 -16.79 3.00 -22.35
CA ALA A 94 -15.37 3.29 -22.24
C ALA A 94 -14.95 3.51 -20.78
N TRP A 95 -15.80 4.16 -19.98
CA TRP A 95 -15.58 4.36 -18.56
C TRP A 95 -15.62 3.04 -17.79
N LEU A 96 -16.61 2.18 -18.04
CA LEU A 96 -16.70 0.85 -17.42
C LEU A 96 -15.48 -0.02 -17.75
N ALA A 97 -15.03 0.01 -19.01
CA ALA A 97 -13.82 -0.70 -19.43
C ALA A 97 -12.56 -0.15 -18.74
N SER A 98 -12.42 1.18 -18.67
CA SER A 98 -11.29 1.83 -18.01
C SER A 98 -11.26 1.56 -16.51
N PHE A 99 -12.41 1.63 -15.85
CA PHE A 99 -12.57 1.32 -14.44
C PHE A 99 -12.22 -0.14 -14.16
N TRP A 100 -12.68 -1.08 -15.00
CA TRP A 100 -12.37 -2.50 -14.86
C TRP A 100 -10.87 -2.80 -14.99
N LEU A 101 -10.21 -2.21 -15.98
CA LEU A 101 -8.75 -2.34 -16.16
C LEU A 101 -8.00 -1.76 -14.96
N LEU A 102 -8.46 -0.63 -14.43
CA LEU A 102 -7.84 0.04 -13.30
C LEU A 102 -7.98 -0.78 -12.01
N VAL A 103 -9.18 -1.28 -11.72
CA VAL A 103 -9.43 -2.17 -10.57
C VAL A 103 -8.60 -3.45 -10.69
N SER A 104 -8.51 -4.01 -11.90
CA SER A 104 -7.69 -5.21 -12.16
C SER A 104 -6.20 -4.95 -11.93
N ALA A 105 -5.67 -3.81 -12.40
CA ALA A 105 -4.28 -3.42 -12.20
C ALA A 105 -3.95 -3.16 -10.73
N VAL A 106 -4.88 -2.56 -9.99
CA VAL A 106 -4.76 -2.41 -8.54
C VAL A 106 -4.71 -3.77 -7.86
N MET A 107 -5.64 -4.67 -8.18
CA MET A 107 -5.68 -6.00 -7.57
C MET A 107 -4.39 -6.77 -7.84
N ALA A 108 -3.87 -6.72 -9.07
CA ALA A 108 -2.60 -7.33 -9.41
C ALA A 108 -1.43 -6.74 -8.60
N SER A 109 -1.37 -5.41 -8.44
CA SER A 109 -0.30 -4.77 -7.68
C SER A 109 -0.40 -5.02 -6.17
N ALA A 110 -1.60 -4.99 -5.60
CA ALA A 110 -1.84 -5.34 -4.20
C ALA A 110 -1.48 -6.81 -3.92
N TYR A 111 -1.92 -7.72 -4.79
CA TYR A 111 -1.60 -9.15 -4.69
C TYR A 111 -0.09 -9.40 -4.75
N LEU A 112 0.60 -8.74 -5.68
CA LEU A 112 2.06 -8.82 -5.79
C LEU A 112 2.75 -8.30 -4.52
N TRP A 113 2.27 -7.20 -3.95
CA TRP A 113 2.84 -6.63 -2.73
C TRP A 113 2.66 -7.56 -1.53
N PHE A 114 1.46 -8.11 -1.32
CA PHE A 114 1.22 -9.11 -0.27
C PHE A 114 2.02 -10.38 -0.48
N TYR A 115 2.19 -10.82 -1.72
CA TYR A 115 3.03 -11.97 -2.05
C TYR A 115 4.50 -11.71 -1.65
N ILE A 116 5.07 -10.58 -2.07
CA ILE A 116 6.45 -10.21 -1.73
C ILE A 116 6.61 -10.07 -0.21
N ALA A 117 5.71 -9.36 0.47
CA ALA A 117 5.75 -9.18 1.91
C ALA A 117 5.62 -10.51 2.67
N GLY A 118 4.76 -11.41 2.18
CA GLY A 118 4.57 -12.75 2.73
C GLY A 118 5.80 -13.64 2.56
N VAL A 119 6.47 -13.57 1.40
CA VAL A 119 7.75 -14.26 1.15
C VAL A 119 8.86 -13.69 2.03
N TYR A 120 8.95 -12.36 2.17
CA TYR A 120 9.97 -11.72 2.99
C TYR A 120 9.83 -12.09 4.47
N ARG A 121 8.60 -12.11 5.01
CA ARG A 121 8.35 -12.54 6.39
C ARG A 121 8.64 -14.03 6.59
N TYR A 122 8.28 -14.88 5.62
CA TYR A 122 8.57 -16.31 5.68
C TYR A 122 10.08 -16.60 5.74
N LEU A 123 10.90 -15.76 5.09
CA LEU A 123 12.36 -15.86 5.13
C LEU A 123 12.98 -15.35 6.45
N CYS A 124 12.26 -14.52 7.21
CA CYS A 124 12.80 -13.86 8.40
C CYS A 124 12.26 -14.37 9.74
N ASP A 125 11.06 -14.97 9.79
CA ASP A 125 10.48 -15.45 11.06
C ASP A 125 9.42 -16.56 10.83
N GLU A 126 9.61 -17.73 11.46
CA GLU A 126 8.81 -18.93 11.17
C GLU A 126 7.44 -18.98 11.89
N THR A 127 7.23 -18.20 12.97
CA THR A 127 6.10 -18.45 13.89
C THR A 127 4.98 -17.40 13.87
N GLU A 128 5.25 -16.15 13.47
CA GLU A 128 4.20 -15.10 13.39
C GLU A 128 3.62 -14.89 11.97
N ALA A 129 4.10 -15.63 10.98
CA ALA A 129 3.76 -15.42 9.57
C ALA A 129 2.31 -15.78 9.21
N ALA A 130 1.63 -16.62 9.99
CA ALA A 130 0.30 -17.13 9.66
C ALA A 130 -0.82 -16.09 9.89
N ALA A 131 -0.79 -15.36 11.00
CA ALA A 131 -1.85 -14.40 11.35
C ALA A 131 -1.90 -13.21 10.38
N GLY A 132 -0.73 -12.69 9.99
CA GLY A 132 -0.64 -11.55 9.06
C GLY A 132 -1.19 -11.83 7.66
N ARG A 133 -1.09 -13.07 7.17
CA ARG A 133 -1.62 -13.45 5.85
C ARG A 133 -3.14 -13.41 5.80
N ILE A 134 -3.80 -13.86 6.87
CA ILE A 134 -5.27 -13.94 6.93
C ILE A 134 -5.87 -12.54 6.97
N THR A 135 -5.33 -11.63 7.80
CA THR A 135 -5.82 -10.25 7.89
C THR A 135 -5.68 -9.49 6.58
N GLY A 136 -4.55 -9.67 5.86
CA GLY A 136 -4.34 -9.07 4.54
C GLY A 136 -5.36 -9.55 3.50
N LEU A 137 -5.65 -10.86 3.48
CA LEU A 137 -6.66 -11.45 2.60
C LEU A 137 -8.07 -10.92 2.90
N ILE A 138 -8.45 -10.83 4.18
CA ILE A 138 -9.76 -10.31 4.59
C ILE A 138 -9.94 -8.85 4.13
N LEU A 139 -8.95 -8.00 4.36
CA LEU A 139 -9.00 -6.60 3.93
C LEU A 139 -9.12 -6.47 2.40
N LEU A 140 -8.40 -7.32 1.66
CA LEU A 140 -8.47 -7.33 0.19
C LEU A 140 -9.85 -7.76 -0.32
N VAL A 141 -10.44 -8.80 0.29
CA VAL A 141 -11.79 -9.27 -0.05
C VAL A 141 -12.85 -8.21 0.28
N LEU A 142 -12.78 -7.58 1.47
CA LEU A 142 -13.70 -6.52 1.87
C LEU A 142 -13.62 -5.31 0.93
N TRP A 143 -12.40 -4.90 0.59
CA TRP A 143 -12.16 -3.80 -0.34
C TRP A 143 -12.70 -4.10 -1.74
N TYR A 144 -12.48 -5.32 -2.24
CA TYR A 144 -13.03 -5.78 -3.52
C TYR A 144 -14.56 -5.76 -3.52
N GLY A 145 -15.18 -6.30 -2.46
CA GLY A 145 -16.64 -6.29 -2.30
C GLY A 145 -17.22 -4.87 -2.31
N LEU A 146 -16.56 -3.93 -1.65
CA LEU A 146 -16.95 -2.52 -1.65
C LEU A 146 -16.88 -1.90 -3.06
N MET A 147 -15.79 -2.14 -3.80
CA MET A 147 -15.64 -1.60 -5.16
C MET A 147 -16.68 -2.16 -6.13
N VAL A 148 -16.98 -3.46 -6.03
CA VAL A 148 -18.05 -4.09 -6.83
C VAL A 148 -19.41 -3.46 -6.48
N ALA A 149 -19.71 -3.22 -5.21
CA ALA A 149 -20.95 -2.57 -4.79
C ALA A 149 -21.07 -1.14 -5.36
N ILE A 150 -20.00 -0.34 -5.30
CA ILE A 150 -19.96 1.01 -5.88
C ILE A 150 -20.21 0.95 -7.39
N GLN A 151 -19.61 -0.01 -8.09
CA GLN A 151 -19.80 -0.19 -9.53
C GLN A 151 -21.26 -0.50 -9.88
N TRP A 152 -21.93 -1.37 -9.13
CA TRP A 152 -23.35 -1.68 -9.35
C TRP A 152 -24.26 -0.48 -9.11
N VAL A 153 -24.01 0.30 -8.07
CA VAL A 153 -24.74 1.54 -7.81
C VAL A 153 -24.58 2.53 -8.97
N TYR A 154 -23.35 2.66 -9.50
CA TYR A 154 -23.10 3.53 -10.64
C TYR A 154 -23.77 3.03 -11.92
N LEU A 155 -23.72 1.72 -12.17
CA LEU A 155 -24.37 1.11 -13.33
C LEU A 155 -25.89 1.35 -13.29
N ALA A 156 -26.51 1.18 -12.12
CA ALA A 156 -27.91 1.50 -11.91
C ALA A 156 -28.19 2.99 -12.17
N TRP A 157 -27.36 3.89 -11.67
CA TRP A 157 -27.51 5.33 -11.86
C TRP A 157 -27.33 5.76 -13.32
N ALA A 158 -26.40 5.17 -14.07
CA ALA A 158 -26.17 5.46 -15.48
C ALA A 158 -27.25 4.88 -16.40
N ILE A 159 -27.85 3.73 -16.04
CA ILE A 159 -28.92 3.10 -16.83
C ILE A 159 -30.24 3.83 -16.66
N LEU A 160 -30.55 4.35 -15.47
CA LEU A 160 -31.80 5.06 -15.17
C LEU A 160 -32.18 6.15 -16.20
N PRO A 161 -31.30 7.11 -16.57
CA PRO A 161 -31.65 8.14 -17.55
C PRO A 161 -31.83 7.58 -18.97
N VAL A 162 -31.08 6.53 -19.34
CA VAL A 162 -31.26 5.86 -20.65
C VAL A 162 -32.62 5.17 -20.72
N VAL A 163 -33.00 4.48 -19.64
CA VAL A 163 -34.30 3.81 -19.52
C VAL A 163 -35.44 4.85 -19.49
N SER A 164 -35.29 5.94 -18.73
CA SER A 164 -36.25 7.04 -18.71
C SER A 164 -36.48 7.62 -20.10
N TRP A 165 -35.40 7.85 -20.85
CA TRP A 165 -35.46 8.35 -22.22
C TRP A 165 -36.15 7.37 -23.17
N LEU A 166 -35.83 6.07 -23.10
CA LEU A 166 -36.45 5.04 -23.95
C LEU A 166 -37.95 4.86 -23.69
N ILE A 167 -38.39 5.06 -22.45
CA ILE A 167 -39.81 4.92 -22.07
C ILE A 167 -40.60 6.21 -22.37
N GLY A 168 -39.93 7.31 -22.75
CA GLY A 168 -40.57 8.59 -23.00
C GLY A 168 -41.14 9.23 -21.73
N TRP A 169 -40.56 8.91 -20.56
CA TRP A 169 -40.90 9.57 -19.31
C TRP A 169 -40.30 11.00 -19.34
N PRO A 170 -41.14 12.05 -19.20
CA PRO A 170 -40.71 13.44 -19.24
C PRO A 170 -39.82 13.83 -18.06
#